data_AF-A0A6G7Z8T6-F1
#
_entry.id   AF-A0A6G7Z8T6-F1
#
_cell.length_a   1.000
_cell.length_b   1.000
_cell.length_c   1.000
_cell.angle_alpha   90.00
_cell.angle_beta   90.00
_cell.angle_gamma   90.00
#
_symmetry.space_group_name_H-M   'P 1'
#
loop_
_entity.id
_entity.type
_entity.pdbx_description
1 polymer ?
#
loop_
_entity_poly.entity_id
_entity_poly.type
_entity_poly.pdbx_seq_one_letter_code
_entity_poly.pdbx_strand_id
1 'polypeptide(L)'
;MKYIPILIIAVLHGISAITNVRLNHIGPWTMLLGSILIILGSIQGIRNNTTEWWLLLGGLVLIIDSAIYNGYKQGHIHWVHHGIRMMLCVVAVLPLFH
;
A
#
# COMPACT_ATOMS: atom_id res chain seq x y z
N MET A 1 -1.82 16.13 9.27
CA MET A 1 -1.19 16.22 7.93
C MET A 1 -0.23 15.07 7.63
N LYS A 2 0.54 14.58 8.62
CA LYS A 2 1.53 13.49 8.47
C LYS A 2 1.01 12.22 7.77
N TYR A 3 -0.25 11.83 7.98
CA TYR A 3 -0.86 10.62 7.40
C TYR A 3 -1.52 10.79 6.02
N ILE A 4 -1.65 12.02 5.51
CA ILE A 4 -2.38 12.26 4.25
C ILE A 4 -1.73 11.52 3.06
N PRO A 5 -0.39 11.58 2.86
CA PRO A 5 0.25 10.89 1.73
C PRO A 5 0.03 9.38 1.76
N ILE A 6 0.16 8.76 2.94
CA ILE A 6 0.05 7.30 3.08
C ILE A 6 -1.40 6.83 2.92
N LEU A 7 -2.37 7.64 3.34
CA LEU A 7 -3.79 7.39 3.09
C LEU A 7 -4.13 7.46 1.60
N ILE A 8 -3.59 8.44 0.85
CA ILE A 8 -3.79 8.54 -0.60
C ILE A 8 -3.26 7.27 -1.28
N ILE A 9 -2.05 6.83 -0.94
CA ILE A 9 -1.47 5.59 -1.50
C ILE A 9 -2.35 4.39 -1.19
N ALA A 10 -2.79 4.23 0.07
CA ALA A 10 -3.61 3.11 0.49
C ALA A 10 -4.95 3.06 -0.25
N VAL A 11 -5.62 4.21 -0.41
CA VAL A 11 -6.91 4.30 -1.10
C VAL A 11 -6.74 3.98 -2.58
N LEU A 12 -5.75 4.54 -3.27
CA LEU A 12 -5.51 4.27 -4.69
C LEU A 12 -5.21 2.78 -4.94
N HIS A 13 -4.37 2.17 -4.12
CA HIS A 13 -4.08 0.73 -4.21
C HIS A 13 -5.29 -0.11 -3.81
N GLY A 14 -6.10 0.34 -2.86
CA GLY A 14 -7.32 -0.36 -2.43
C GLY A 14 -8.38 -0.37 -3.52
N ILE A 15 -8.62 0.76 -4.18
CA ILE A 15 -9.51 0.85 -5.34
C ILE A 15 -9.00 -0.04 -6.47
N SER A 16 -7.71 0.02 -6.79
CA SER A 16 -7.10 -0.84 -7.80
C SER A 16 -7.27 -2.33 -7.46
N ALA A 17 -7.07 -2.71 -6.20
CA ALA A 17 -7.27 -4.07 -5.73
C ALA A 17 -8.73 -4.52 -5.88
N ILE A 18 -9.71 -3.69 -5.49
CA ILE A 18 -11.14 -4.00 -5.64
C ILE A 18 -11.52 -4.22 -7.11
N THR A 19 -11.06 -3.33 -8.00
CA THR A 19 -11.27 -3.48 -9.45
C THR A 19 -10.65 -4.78 -9.96
N ASN A 20 -9.43 -5.11 -9.53
CA ASN A 20 -8.74 -6.33 -9.91
C ASN A 20 -9.40 -7.61 -9.35
N VAL A 21 -9.97 -7.57 -8.14
CA VAL A 21 -10.81 -8.68 -7.60
C VAL A 21 -12.00 -8.90 -8.52
N ARG A 22 -12.73 -7.84 -8.90
CA ARG A 22 -13.90 -7.94 -9.79
C ARG A 22 -13.55 -8.50 -11.17
N LEU A 23 -12.34 -8.23 -11.65
CA LEU A 23 -11.82 -8.71 -12.94
C LEU A 23 -11.11 -10.06 -12.83
N ASN A 24 -11.22 -10.78 -11.69
CA ASN A 24 -10.56 -12.08 -11.44
C ASN A 24 -9.05 -12.08 -11.74
N HIS A 25 -8.38 -10.95 -11.52
CA HIS A 25 -6.92 -10.89 -11.66
C HIS A 25 -6.24 -11.63 -10.51
N ILE A 26 -5.00 -12.07 -10.75
CA ILE A 26 -4.17 -12.75 -9.76
C ILE A 26 -3.64 -11.72 -8.75
N GLY A 27 -3.51 -12.12 -7.47
CA GLY A 27 -2.91 -11.33 -6.38
C GLY A 27 -3.62 -10.09 -5.83
N PRO A 28 -4.90 -9.75 -6.13
CA PRO A 28 -5.51 -8.52 -5.63
C PRO A 28 -5.85 -8.55 -4.14
N TRP A 29 -6.00 -9.74 -3.54
CA TRP A 29 -6.35 -9.89 -2.13
C TRP A 29 -5.24 -9.42 -1.18
N THR A 30 -3.97 -9.65 -1.52
CA THR A 30 -2.83 -9.19 -0.70
C THR A 30 -2.69 -7.67 -0.78
N MET A 31 -2.90 -7.07 -1.95
CA MET A 31 -2.95 -5.61 -2.12
C MET A 31 -4.09 -4.97 -1.32
N LEU A 32 -5.28 -5.58 -1.35
CA LEU A 32 -6.44 -5.11 -0.59
C LEU A 32 -6.19 -5.18 0.91
N LEU A 33 -5.64 -6.30 1.39
CA LEU A 33 -5.25 -6.46 2.80
C LEU A 33 -4.24 -5.39 3.19
N GLY A 34 -3.22 -5.14 2.37
CA GLY A 34 -2.22 -4.11 2.63
C GLY A 34 -2.82 -2.71 2.74
N SER A 35 -3.73 -2.35 1.84
CA SER A 35 -4.48 -1.09 1.91
C SER A 35 -5.31 -0.96 3.18
N ILE A 36 -5.97 -2.04 3.62
CA ILE A 36 -6.76 -2.05 4.86
C ILE A 36 -5.86 -1.82 6.08
N LEU A 37 -4.71 -2.51 6.18
CA LEU A 37 -3.77 -2.33 7.28
C LEU A 37 -3.26 -0.88 7.37
N ILE A 38 -2.94 -0.27 6.23
CA ILE A 38 -2.50 1.13 6.20
C ILE A 38 -3.61 2.08 6.67
N ILE A 39 -4.85 1.87 6.21
CA ILE A 39 -6.00 2.70 6.61
C ILE A 39 -6.23 2.59 8.11
N LEU A 40 -6.24 1.36 8.66
CA LEU A 40 -6.43 1.13 10.10
C LEU A 40 -5.31 1.77 10.93
N GLY A 41 -4.04 1.54 10.56
CA GLY A 41 -2.90 2.15 11.25
C GLY A 41 -2.91 3.68 11.19
N SER A 42 -3.36 4.25 10.07
CA SER A 42 -3.51 5.71 9.90
C SER A 42 -4.64 6.28 10.75
N ILE A 43 -5.81 5.62 10.78
CA ILE A 43 -6.95 6.02 11.62
C ILE A 43 -6.55 5.98 13.10
N GLN A 44 -5.88 4.90 13.53
CA GLN A 44 -5.41 4.78 14.91
C GLN A 44 -4.38 5.87 15.24
N GLY A 45 -3.43 6.12 14.35
CA GLY A 45 -2.45 7.21 14.49
C GLY A 45 -3.09 8.60 14.60
N ILE A 46 -4.20 8.84 13.90
CA ILE A 46 -4.98 10.08 14.00
C ILE A 46 -5.75 10.17 15.32
N ARG A 47 -6.39 9.07 15.77
CA ARG A 47 -7.25 9.08 16.96
C ARG A 47 -6.45 9.10 18.26
N ASN A 48 -5.36 8.35 18.32
CA ASN A 48 -4.64 8.09 19.57
C ASN A 48 -3.31 8.84 19.67
N ASN A 49 -2.92 9.59 18.62
CA ASN A 49 -1.60 10.20 18.49
C ASN A 49 -0.43 9.19 18.56
N THR A 50 -0.74 7.90 18.53
CA THR A 50 0.20 6.78 18.54
C THR A 50 0.03 6.00 17.24
N THR A 51 1.04 6.04 16.38
CA THR A 51 1.04 5.27 15.16
C THR A 51 1.51 3.84 15.43
N GLU A 52 0.66 2.86 15.13
CA GLU A 52 1.11 1.47 15.03
C GLU A 52 1.91 1.29 13.73
N TRP A 53 3.18 1.67 13.78
CA TRP A 53 4.09 1.69 12.64
C TRP A 53 4.19 0.31 11.94
N TRP A 54 4.01 -0.78 12.69
CA TRP A 54 3.98 -2.14 12.15
C TRP A 54 2.77 -2.40 11.24
N LEU A 55 1.60 -1.79 11.49
CA LEU A 55 0.44 -1.89 10.58
C LEU A 55 0.73 -1.19 9.26
N LEU A 56 1.34 0.00 9.32
CA LEU A 56 1.70 0.78 8.13
C LEU A 56 2.77 0.07 7.31
N LEU A 57 3.85 -0.37 7.94
CA LEU A 57 4.93 -1.10 7.25
C LEU A 57 4.45 -2.44 6.68
N GLY A 58 3.68 -3.21 7.47
CA GLY A 58 3.11 -4.48 7.01
C GLY A 58 2.19 -4.27 5.81
N GLY A 59 1.37 -3.24 5.82
CA GLY A 59 0.50 -2.93 4.69
C GLY A 59 1.26 -2.50 3.44
N LEU A 60 2.34 -1.72 3.58
CA LEU A 60 3.20 -1.34 2.45
C LEU A 60 3.92 -2.55 1.85
N VAL A 61 4.45 -3.45 2.68
CA VAL A 61 5.09 -4.69 2.21
C VAL A 61 4.11 -5.53 1.40
N LEU A 62 2.87 -5.69 1.87
CA LEU A 62 1.84 -6.45 1.15
C LEU A 62 1.47 -5.82 -0.20
N ILE A 63 1.39 -4.48 -0.28
CA ILE A 63 1.12 -3.78 -1.54
C ILE A 63 2.28 -3.98 -2.54
N ILE A 64 3.52 -3.87 -2.06
CA ILE A 64 4.73 -4.04 -2.89
C ILE A 64 4.84 -5.48 -3.38
N ASP A 65 4.72 -6.45 -2.47
CA ASP A 65 4.79 -7.88 -2.78
C ASP A 65 3.72 -8.28 -3.80
N SER A 66 2.47 -7.86 -3.59
CA SER A 66 1.38 -8.07 -4.54
C SER A 66 1.69 -7.50 -5.93
N ALA A 67 2.24 -6.28 -5.99
CA ALA A 67 2.59 -5.66 -7.26
C ALA A 67 3.69 -6.43 -8.00
N ILE A 68 4.73 -6.86 -7.29
CA ILE A 68 5.83 -7.66 -7.87
C ILE A 68 5.31 -9.02 -8.34
N TYR A 69 4.55 -9.71 -7.50
CA TYR A 69 3.97 -11.02 -7.83
C TYR A 69 3.07 -10.96 -9.06
N ASN A 70 2.24 -9.92 -9.17
CA ASN A 70 1.36 -9.72 -10.32
C ASN A 70 2.15 -9.41 -11.58
N GLY A 71 3.16 -8.53 -11.50
CA GLY A 71 4.06 -8.25 -12.62
C GLY A 71 4.76 -9.52 -13.11
N TYR A 72 5.23 -10.36 -12.17
CA TYR A 72 5.88 -11.63 -12.49
C TYR A 72 4.92 -12.61 -13.17
N LYS A 73 3.73 -12.82 -12.59
CA LYS A 73 2.73 -13.75 -13.11
C LYS A 73 2.17 -13.35 -14.47
N GLN A 74 2.09 -12.05 -14.76
CA GLN A 74 1.60 -11.54 -16.03
C GLN A 74 2.72 -11.42 -17.09
N GLY A 75 3.98 -11.73 -16.76
CA GLY A 75 5.12 -11.59 -17.69
C GLY A 75 5.49 -10.15 -18.04
N HIS A 76 4.98 -9.17 -17.28
CA HIS A 76 5.11 -7.74 -17.54
C HIS A 76 5.66 -7.00 -16.32
N ILE A 77 6.78 -7.45 -15.75
CA ILE A 77 7.45 -6.69 -14.68
C ILE A 77 8.07 -5.43 -15.28
N HIS A 78 7.41 -4.30 -15.07
CA HIS A 78 7.96 -3.01 -15.40
C HIS A 78 8.72 -2.46 -14.19
N TRP A 79 9.99 -2.85 -14.04
CA TRP A 79 10.82 -2.52 -12.87
C TRP A 79 10.84 -1.04 -12.50
N VAL A 80 10.79 -0.14 -13.49
CA VAL A 80 10.71 1.30 -13.26
C VAL A 80 9.40 1.70 -12.57
N HIS A 81 8.26 1.10 -12.96
CA HIS A 81 6.97 1.37 -12.33
C HIS A 81 6.93 0.88 -10.89
N HIS A 82 7.47 -0.32 -10.63
CA HIS A 82 7.55 -0.87 -9.27
C HIS A 82 8.53 -0.07 -8.40
N GLY A 83 9.66 0.37 -8.95
CA GLY A 83 10.62 1.25 -8.27
C GLY A 83 10.00 2.58 -7.86
N ILE A 84 9.21 3.21 -8.75
CA ILE A 84 8.45 4.43 -8.43
C ILE A 84 7.46 4.18 -7.30
N ARG A 85 6.72 3.06 -7.31
CA ARG A 85 5.80 2.70 -6.22
C ARG A 85 6.53 2.56 -4.88
N MET A 86 7.68 1.89 -4.85
CA MET A 86 8.48 1.75 -3.64
C MET A 86 8.96 3.11 -3.13
N MET A 87 9.46 3.98 -4.02
CA MET A 87 9.89 5.34 -3.65
C MET A 87 8.73 6.17 -3.09
N LEU A 88 7.56 6.13 -3.72
CA LEU A 88 6.35 6.81 -3.23
C LEU A 88 5.93 6.30 -1.85
N CYS A 89 6.02 4.98 -1.63
CA CYS A 89 5.77 4.39 -0.32
C CYS A 89 6.72 4.96 0.73
N VAL A 90 8.03 4.97 0.48
CA VAL A 90 9.05 5.52 1.39
C VAL A 90 8.76 6.99 1.70
N VAL A 91 8.51 7.81 0.67
CA VAL A 91 8.20 9.24 0.82
C VAL A 91 6.93 9.45 1.66
N ALA A 92 5.95 8.57 1.54
CA ALA A 92 4.71 8.66 2.32
C ALA A 92 4.89 8.30 3.81
N VAL A 93 5.92 7.55 4.18
CA VAL A 93 6.22 7.21 5.59
C VAL A 93 7.12 8.25 6.27
N LEU A 94 7.93 9.01 5.50
CA LEU A 94 8.85 10.03 6.03
C LEU A 94 8.21 11.00 7.04
N PRO A 95 7.00 11.54 6.80
CA PRO A 95 6.36 12.47 7.74
C PRO A 95 5.97 11.84 9.08
N LEU A 96 6.09 10.52 9.26
CA LEU A 96 5.81 9.84 10.52
C LEU A 96 7.02 9.83 11.47
N PHE A 97 8.22 10.11 10.96
CA PHE A 97 9.48 10.12 11.73
C PHE A 97 9.94 11.52 12.15
N HIS A 98 9.27 12.56 11.65
CA HIS A 98 9.39 13.98 12.04
C HIS A 98 8.08 14.40 12.69
#